data_AF-D7ICL9-F1
#
_entry.id   AF-D7ICL9-F1
#
_cell.length_a   1.000
_cell.length_b   1.000
_cell.length_c   1.000
_cell.angle_alpha   90.00
_cell.angle_beta   90.00
_cell.angle_gamma   90.00
#
_symmetry.space_group_name_H-M   'P 1'
#
loop_
_entity.id
_entity.type
_entity.pdbx_description
1 polymer ?
#
loop_
_entity_poly.entity_id
_entity_poly.type
_entity_poly.pdbx_seq_one_letter_code
_entity_poly.pdbx_strand_id
1 'polypeptide(L)' 'MGSRYDAKQGIDGIVTLTNDPLAIDNIRKIKAGDRVVCNDDGNSGTVLAVDDDNYGCTVLFDDTLETWIECDQLSKE' A
#
# COMPACT_ATOMS: atom_id res chain seq x y z
N MET A 1 -19.06 -5.59 48.40
CA MET A 1 -18.89 -4.31 47.65
C MET A 1 -17.79 -4.52 46.62
N GLY A 2 -18.14 -4.94 45.40
CA GLY A 2 -17.16 -5.16 44.32
C GLY A 2 -17.17 -3.97 43.38
N SER A 3 -16.08 -3.20 43.39
CA SER A 3 -15.86 -2.03 42.53
C SER A 3 -15.77 -2.48 41.07
N ARG A 4 -16.75 -2.09 40.24
CA ARG A 4 -16.73 -2.32 38.80
C ARG A 4 -15.94 -1.19 38.16
N TYR A 5 -14.70 -1.49 37.81
CA TYR A 5 -13.85 -0.64 36.99
C TYR A 5 -14.51 -0.47 35.61
N ASP A 6 -14.93 0.77 35.39
CA ASP A 6 -15.31 1.34 34.10
C ASP A 6 -14.02 1.56 33.30
N ALA A 7 -13.80 0.76 32.26
CA ALA A 7 -12.81 1.04 31.22
C ALA A 7 -13.25 0.35 29.93
N LYS A 8 -14.06 1.06 29.15
CA LYS A 8 -14.35 0.72 27.75
C LYS A 8 -13.05 0.84 26.95
N GLN A 9 -12.26 -0.23 26.95
CA GLN A 9 -11.13 -0.47 26.05
C GLN A 9 -11.58 -1.57 25.11
N GLY A 10 -11.88 -1.25 23.86
CA GLY A 10 -12.39 -2.25 22.93
C GLY A 10 -12.94 -1.71 21.63
N ILE A 11 -12.24 -0.76 21.01
CA ILE A 11 -12.22 -0.67 19.56
C ILE A 11 -10.75 -0.80 19.17
N ASP A 12 -10.26 -2.02 19.38
CA ASP A 12 -9.15 -2.58 18.62
C ASP A 12 -9.60 -2.47 17.16
N GLY A 13 -9.01 -1.51 16.45
CA GLY A 13 -9.43 -1.11 15.11
C GLY A 13 -9.54 -2.34 14.22
N ILE A 14 -10.70 -2.49 13.60
CA ILE A 14 -10.98 -3.50 12.57
C ILE A 14 -9.74 -3.74 11.71
N VAL A 15 -9.11 -4.89 11.88
CA VAL A 15 -8.31 -5.54 10.83
C VAL A 15 -9.15 -6.70 10.32
N THR A 16 -10.14 -6.38 9.48
CA THR A 16 -10.76 -7.41 8.64
C THR A 16 -9.76 -7.70 7.53
N LEU A 17 -8.73 -8.48 7.85
CA LEU A 17 -7.85 -9.07 6.85
C LEU A 17 -8.64 -10.19 6.17
N THR A 18 -9.44 -9.82 5.16
CA THR A 18 -10.16 -10.78 4.33
C THR A 18 -9.12 -11.72 3.71
N ASN A 19 -9.06 -12.95 4.20
CA ASN A 19 -8.12 -13.99 3.77
C ASN A 19 -8.63 -14.64 2.47
N ASP A 20 -9.05 -13.80 1.52
CA ASP A 20 -9.35 -14.25 0.18
C ASP A 20 -8.00 -14.52 -0.51
N PRO A 21 -7.77 -15.72 -1.10
CA PRO A 21 -6.53 -15.99 -1.83
C PRO A 21 -6.32 -15.01 -3.00
N LEU A 22 -7.41 -14.44 -3.53
CA LEU A 22 -7.38 -13.32 -4.48
C LEU A 22 -6.91 -12.01 -3.85
N ALA A 23 -7.22 -11.75 -2.58
CA ALA A 23 -6.74 -10.58 -1.86
C ALA A 23 -5.25 -10.70 -1.54
N ILE A 24 -4.74 -11.91 -1.25
CA ILE A 24 -3.29 -12.16 -1.05
C ILE A 24 -2.49 -11.96 -2.34
N ASP A 25 -3.02 -12.34 -3.51
CA ASP A 25 -2.38 -12.03 -4.79
C ASP A 25 -2.37 -10.50 -5.06
N ASN A 26 -3.48 -9.82 -4.76
CA ASN A 26 -3.58 -8.35 -4.82
C ASN A 26 -2.70 -7.62 -3.79
N ILE A 27 -2.38 -8.24 -2.65
CA ILE A 27 -1.47 -7.67 -1.65
C ILE A 27 -0.06 -7.53 -2.22
N ARG A 28 0.35 -8.43 -3.12
CA ARG A 28 1.68 -8.40 -3.75
C ARG A 28 1.77 -7.50 -4.97
N LYS A 29 0.67 -7.27 -5.69
CA LYS A 29 0.66 -6.36 -6.85
C LYS A 29 0.67 -4.90 -6.41
N ILE A 30 1.44 -4.09 -7.14
CA ILE A 30 1.40 -2.64 -7.01
C ILE A 30 0.01 -2.17 -7.46
N LYS A 31 -0.59 -1.26 -6.71
CA LYS A 31 -1.92 -0.69 -6.99
C LYS A 31 -1.90 0.82 -6.80
N ALA A 32 -2.83 1.52 -7.41
CA ALA A 32 -3.02 2.94 -7.12
C ALA A 32 -3.20 3.16 -5.61
N GLY A 33 -2.44 4.10 -5.05
CA GLY A 33 -2.35 4.40 -3.63
C GLY A 33 -1.29 3.62 -2.86
N ASP A 34 -0.62 2.62 -3.44
CA ASP A 34 0.51 1.96 -2.77
C ASP A 34 1.71 2.91 -2.67
N ARG A 35 2.45 2.77 -1.57
CA ARG A 35 3.77 3.39 -1.40
C ARG A 35 4.82 2.47 -1.99
N VAL A 36 5.65 3.04 -2.86
CA VAL A 36 6.67 2.33 -3.61
C VAL A 36 7.98 3.09 -3.56
N VAL A 37 9.09 2.36 -3.67
CA VAL A 37 10.43 2.88 -3.79
C VAL A 37 10.97 2.52 -5.17
N CYS A 38 11.54 3.51 -5.86
CA CYS A 38 12.28 3.27 -7.08
C CYS A 38 13.61 2.59 -6.75
N ASN A 39 13.89 1.45 -7.37
CA ASN A 39 15.10 0.67 -7.12
C ASN A 39 16.36 1.34 -7.72
N ASP A 40 16.22 2.16 -8.76
CA ASP A 40 17.33 2.80 -9.46
C ASP A 40 17.87 4.01 -8.67
N ASP A 41 16.96 4.87 -8.22
CA ASP A 41 17.28 6.14 -7.56
C ASP A 41 17.11 6.10 -6.03
N GLY A 42 16.41 5.10 -5.51
CA GLY A 42 16.05 4.99 -4.09
C GLY A 42 14.91 5.91 -3.64
N ASN A 43 14.27 6.62 -4.58
CA ASN A 43 13.23 7.60 -4.27
C ASN A 43 11.88 6.92 -3.98
N SER A 44 11.26 7.32 -2.87
CA SER A 44 9.92 6.88 -2.50
C SER A 44 8.84 7.72 -3.21
N GLY A 45 7.73 7.08 -3.54
CA GLY A 45 6.60 7.71 -4.20
C GLY A 45 5.29 7.01 -3.90
N THR A 46 4.20 7.61 -4.38
CA THR A 46 2.85 7.05 -4.28
C THR A 46 2.34 6.73 -5.69
N VAL A 47 1.85 5.52 -5.89
CA VAL A 47 1.28 5.11 -7.17
C VAL A 47 -0.03 5.85 -7.39
N LEU A 48 -0.18 6.55 -8.51
CA LEU A 48 -1.41 7.23 -8.89
C LEU A 48 -2.32 6.34 -9.73
N ALA A 49 -1.73 5.59 -10.65
CA ALA A 49 -2.44 4.70 -11.57
C ALA A 49 -1.54 3.52 -11.93
N VAL A 50 -2.15 2.36 -12.21
CA VAL A 50 -1.46 1.17 -12.72
C VAL A 50 -2.06 0.85 -14.07
N ASP A 51 -1.24 0.44 -15.04
CA ASP A 51 -1.73 0.02 -16.36
C ASP A 51 -2.59 -1.25 -16.26
N ASP A 52 -3.49 -1.43 -17.23
CA ASP A 52 -4.43 -2.57 -17.27
C ASP A 52 -3.67 -3.92 -17.31
N ASP A 53 -2.55 -3.94 -18.03
CA ASP A 53 -1.62 -5.07 -18.13
C ASP A 53 -0.65 -5.20 -16.93
N ASN A 54 -0.68 -4.26 -15.97
CA ASN A 54 0.21 -4.21 -14.80
C ASN A 54 1.72 -4.17 -15.17
N TYR A 55 2.08 -3.84 -16.40
CA TYR A 55 3.47 -3.73 -16.83
C TYR A 55 4.16 -2.53 -16.18
N GLY A 56 3.44 -1.41 -16.16
CA GLY A 56 3.90 -0.17 -15.54
C GLY A 56 2.85 0.45 -14.63
N CYS A 57 3.28 1.51 -13.98
CA CYS A 57 2.42 2.36 -13.20
C CYS A 57 2.95 3.80 -13.18
N THR A 58 2.02 4.73 -13.00
CA THR A 58 2.33 6.14 -12.80
C THR A 58 2.54 6.37 -11.32
N VAL A 59 3.73 6.85 -10.96
CA VAL A 59 4.11 7.15 -9.57
C VAL A 59 4.39 8.63 -9.42
N LEU A 60 3.84 9.23 -8.37
CA LEU A 60 4.23 10.56 -7.90
C LEU A 60 5.31 10.41 -6.84
N PHE A 61 6.55 10.68 -7.22
CA PHE A 61 7.68 10.69 -6.28
C PHE A 61 7.63 11.92 -5.36
N ASP A 62 8.14 11.77 -4.14
CA ASP A 62 8.13 12.85 -3.14
C ASP A 62 9.07 14.01 -3.52
N ASP A 63 10.19 13.68 -4.16
CA ASP A 63 11.24 14.64 -4.56
C ASP A 63 11.00 15.22 -5.97
N THR A 64 10.24 14.52 -6.81
CA THR A 64 10.09 14.86 -8.23
C THR A 64 8.63 14.94 -8.68
N LEU A 65 8.38 14.77 -9.97
CA LEU A 65 7.07 14.87 -10.60
C LEU A 65 6.50 13.48 -10.88
N GLU A 66 5.23 13.47 -11.24
CA GLU A 66 4.56 12.29 -11.78
C GLU A 66 5.36 11.67 -12.92
N THR A 67 5.75 10.40 -12.75
CA THR A 67 6.57 9.66 -13.71
C THR A 67 5.98 8.28 -13.91
N TRP A 68 5.89 7.86 -15.17
CA TRP A 68 5.53 6.49 -15.52
C TRP A 68 6.77 5.61 -15.43
N ILE A 69 6.66 4.49 -14.71
CA ILE A 69 7.76 3.56 -14.46
C ILE A 69 7.26 2.13 -14.43
N GLU A 70 8.11 1.20 -14.89
CA GLU A 70 7.81 -0.22 -14.91
C GLU A 70 7.74 -0.78 -13.47
N CYS A 71 6.75 -1.64 -13.21
CA CYS A 71 6.56 -2.20 -11.87
C CYS A 71 7.76 -3.02 -11.38
N ASP A 72 8.58 -3.56 -12.30
CA ASP A 72 9.80 -4.32 -11.97
C ASP A 72 10.91 -3.42 -11.38
N GLN A 73 10.91 -2.13 -11.73
CA GLN A 73 11.83 -1.14 -11.17
C GLN A 73 11.35 -0.56 -9.84
N LEU A 74 10.18 -0.97 -9.36
CA LEU A 74 9.61 -0.52 -8.10
C LEU A 74 9.58 -1.66 -7.09
N SER A 75 9.92 -1.33 -5.86
CA SER A 75 9.67 -2.19 -4.71
C SER A 75 8.61 -1.55 -3.82
N LYS A 76 7.78 -2.38 -3.18
CA LYS A 76 6.91 -1.87 -2.11
C LYS A 76 7.77 -1.48 -0.90
N GLU A 77 7.44 -0.35 -0.26
CA GLU A 77 8.02 0.03 1.03
C GLU A 77 7.58 -0.92 2.16
#